data_AF-A0A838N0M4-F1
#
_entry.id   AF-A0A838N0M4-F1
#
_cell.length_a   1.000
_cell.length_b   1.000
_cell.length_c   1.000
_cell.angle_alpha   90.00
_cell.angle_beta   90.00
_cell.angle_gamma   90.00
#
_symmetry.space_group_name_H-M   'P 1'
#
loop_
_entity.id
_entity.type
_entity.pdbx_description
1 polymer ?
#
loop_
_entity_poly.entity_id
_entity_poly.type
_entity_poly.pdbx_seq_one_letter_code
_entity_poly.pdbx_strand_id
1 'polypeptide(L)'
;METKGISRSGTKIMGKIDVGGSSGEVGYDISAIARIQFPEPRGLKSAAELLSQGQPEKALAEVAPIIAYYAPMKDIPGAWWSNAAVIKVAALAALQRDKEAEPLAREIQKNATDPEVARAANLRIAAVMAQKQEYEKAAEICDAAIKESTRHDVLADAWVTKGHVLLAQKEWDAALLAYLHVPVFYEDEQLFMPPAILGSARAYRRLDDFERAKKSLNELITTFPKSAEATLAQAELKKLPK
;
A
#
# COMPACT_ATOMS: atom_id res chain seq x y z
N MET A 1 9.50 -7.47 22.09
CA MET A 1 9.79 -6.04 21.87
C MET A 1 9.78 -5.37 23.23
N GLU A 2 10.94 -5.01 23.76
CA GLU A 2 11.02 -4.29 25.03
C GLU A 2 11.49 -2.86 24.79
N THR A 3 10.64 -2.04 24.20
CA THR A 3 10.57 -0.62 24.58
C THR A 3 9.77 -0.55 25.88
N LYS A 4 10.25 -1.24 26.92
CA LYS A 4 9.67 -1.23 28.26
C LYS A 4 9.94 0.16 28.84
N GLY A 5 9.09 1.12 28.53
CA GLY A 5 9.15 2.41 29.18
C GLY A 5 8.43 3.56 28.50
N ILE A 6 7.98 3.45 27.26
CA ILE A 6 7.26 4.55 26.60
C ILE A 6 5.76 4.26 26.59
N SER A 7 4.96 5.15 27.18
CA SER A 7 3.50 5.10 27.19
C SER A 7 2.91 6.51 27.01
N ARG A 8 1.64 6.59 26.61
CA ARG A 8 0.91 7.86 26.54
C ARG A 8 0.01 8.02 27.75
N SER A 9 0.07 9.17 28.39
CA SER A 9 -0.82 9.59 29.47
C SER A 9 -1.40 10.97 29.14
N GLY A 10 -2.64 10.99 28.62
CA GLY A 10 -3.29 12.22 28.14
C GLY A 10 -2.48 12.93 27.04
N THR A 11 -2.03 14.15 27.34
CA THR A 11 -1.21 14.99 26.45
C THR A 11 0.29 14.75 26.61
N LYS A 12 0.71 13.79 27.44
CA LYS A 12 2.11 13.50 27.73
C LYS A 12 2.53 12.12 27.25
N ILE A 13 3.78 12.02 26.85
CA ILE A 13 4.47 10.75 26.67
C ILE A 13 5.36 10.52 27.88
N MET A 14 5.11 9.42 28.56
CA MET A 14 5.84 8.98 29.73
C MET A 14 6.97 8.06 29.27
N GLY A 15 8.21 8.41 29.61
CA GLY A 15 9.39 7.60 29.41
C GLY A 15 9.91 7.09 30.76
N LYS A 16 10.08 5.79 30.90
CA LYS A 16 10.73 5.18 32.07
C LYS A 16 12.23 5.48 32.04
N ILE A 17 12.76 5.94 33.17
CA ILE A 17 14.20 6.22 33.35
C ILE A 17 14.71 5.48 34.59
N ASP A 18 15.94 4.98 34.52
CA ASP A 18 16.63 4.40 35.67
C ASP A 18 17.49 5.48 36.35
N VAL A 19 17.28 5.66 37.66
CA VAL A 19 17.98 6.64 38.49
C VAL A 19 18.55 5.91 39.71
N GLY A 20 19.86 5.67 39.70
CA GLY A 20 20.60 5.20 40.88
C GLY A 20 20.07 3.92 41.53
N GLY A 21 19.58 2.95 40.75
CA GLY A 21 19.03 1.68 41.25
C GLY A 21 17.51 1.68 41.49
N SER A 22 16.83 2.81 41.27
CA SER A 22 15.36 2.91 41.22
C SER A 22 14.88 3.28 39.82
N SER A 23 13.62 3.01 39.50
CA SER A 23 13.01 3.46 38.24
C SER A 23 12.00 4.59 38.47
N GLY A 24 12.06 5.64 37.67
CA GLY A 24 11.09 6.73 37.63
C GLY A 24 10.47 6.90 36.24
N GLU A 25 9.53 7.84 36.10
CA GLU A 25 8.95 8.23 34.81
C GLU A 25 9.13 9.73 34.57
N VAL A 26 9.48 10.10 33.35
CA VAL A 26 9.52 11.48 32.88
C VAL A 26 8.45 11.67 31.83
N GLY A 27 7.60 12.68 32.00
CA GLY A 27 6.56 13.03 31.05
C GLY A 27 6.96 14.21 30.17
N TYR A 28 6.85 14.04 28.85
CA TYR A 28 7.03 15.10 27.86
C TYR A 28 5.69 15.45 27.23
N ASP A 29 5.31 16.73 27.18
CA ASP A 29 4.11 17.15 26.45
C ASP A 29 4.27 16.88 24.95
N ILE A 30 3.25 16.28 24.33
CA ILE A 30 3.28 15.84 22.92
C ILE A 30 3.59 17.01 21.97
N SER A 31 3.08 18.20 22.26
CA SER A 31 3.33 19.41 21.48
C SER A 31 4.80 19.84 21.47
N ALA A 32 5.60 19.40 22.44
CA ALA A 32 7.03 19.66 22.53
C ALA A 32 7.89 18.55 21.91
N ILE A 33 7.30 17.43 21.49
CA ILE A 33 8.03 16.30 20.93
C ILE A 33 8.23 16.52 19.43
N ALA A 34 9.46 16.85 19.04
CA ALA A 34 9.83 16.93 17.63
C ALA A 34 9.85 15.55 16.95
N ARG A 35 10.42 14.53 17.62
CA ARG A 35 10.49 13.14 17.15
C ARG A 35 10.90 12.20 18.28
N ILE A 36 10.36 10.98 18.28
CA ILE A 36 10.89 9.87 19.08
C ILE A 36 11.67 8.91 18.17
N GLN A 37 12.88 8.52 18.58
CA GLN A 37 13.68 7.55 17.86
C GLN A 37 13.36 6.14 18.37
N PHE A 38 12.47 5.44 17.67
CA PHE A 38 12.20 4.03 17.93
C PHE A 38 13.07 3.14 17.02
N PRO A 39 13.59 1.99 17.53
CA PRO A 39 14.18 1.00 16.65
C PRO A 39 13.13 0.46 15.67
N GLU A 40 13.58 0.05 14.48
CA GLU A 40 12.68 -0.56 13.51
C GLU A 40 11.99 -1.79 14.13
N PRO A 41 10.65 -1.89 14.05
CA PRO A 41 9.93 -3.02 14.61
C PRO A 41 10.30 -4.33 13.91
N ARG A 42 10.66 -5.35 14.69
CA ARG A 42 10.76 -6.72 14.19
C ARG A 42 9.43 -7.10 13.52
N GLY A 43 9.51 -7.62 12.31
CA GLY A 43 8.34 -8.03 11.52
C GLY A 43 7.88 -7.00 10.48
N LEU A 44 8.28 -5.73 10.56
CA LEU A 44 7.86 -4.72 9.57
C LEU A 44 8.38 -5.06 8.16
N LYS A 45 9.69 -5.29 8.04
CA LYS A 45 10.31 -5.73 6.79
C LYS A 45 9.77 -7.09 6.31
N SER A 46 9.64 -8.05 7.23
CA SER A 46 9.06 -9.37 6.95
C SER A 46 7.65 -9.27 6.37
N ALA A 47 6.81 -8.39 6.90
CA ALA A 47 5.46 -8.19 6.39
C ALA A 47 5.43 -7.62 4.97
N ALA A 48 6.34 -6.70 4.65
CA ALA A 48 6.48 -6.19 3.28
C ALA A 48 6.97 -7.29 2.31
N GLU A 49 7.91 -8.14 2.74
CA GLU A 49 8.37 -9.30 1.97
C GLU A 49 7.27 -10.33 1.76
N LEU A 50 6.41 -10.56 2.77
CA LEU A 50 5.26 -11.45 2.62
C LEU A 50 4.27 -10.92 1.58
N LEU A 51 4.11 -9.60 1.44
CA LEU A 51 3.30 -9.02 0.37
C LEU A 51 3.89 -9.28 -1.02
N SER A 52 5.19 -9.01 -1.21
CA SER A 52 5.83 -9.25 -2.50
C SER A 52 5.83 -10.74 -2.90
N GLN A 53 5.71 -11.64 -1.92
CA GLN A 53 5.55 -13.08 -2.14
C GLN A 53 4.09 -13.54 -2.35
N GLY A 54 3.13 -12.61 -2.42
CA GLY A 54 1.71 -12.93 -2.58
C GLY A 54 1.08 -13.60 -1.36
N GLN A 55 1.54 -13.27 -0.15
CA GLN A 55 1.02 -13.79 1.12
C GLN A 55 0.42 -12.68 2.01
N PRO A 56 -0.59 -11.93 1.53
CA PRO A 56 -1.15 -10.78 2.22
C PRO A 56 -1.77 -11.12 3.58
N GLU A 57 -2.32 -12.31 3.79
CA GLU A 57 -2.89 -12.72 5.08
C GLU A 57 -1.80 -12.87 6.15
N LYS A 58 -0.62 -13.39 5.77
CA LYS A 58 0.51 -13.48 6.70
C LYS A 58 1.07 -12.10 7.01
N ALA A 59 1.16 -11.23 5.99
CA ALA A 59 1.56 -9.84 6.19
C ALA A 59 0.63 -9.12 7.19
N LEU A 60 -0.70 -9.32 7.07
CA LEU A 60 -1.68 -8.77 8.02
C LEU A 60 -1.44 -9.24 9.46
N ALA A 61 -1.18 -10.54 9.65
CA ALA A 61 -0.91 -11.10 10.96
C ALA A 61 0.39 -10.52 11.56
N GLU A 62 1.43 -10.35 10.74
CA GLU A 62 2.74 -9.85 11.14
C GLU A 62 2.69 -8.38 11.58
N VAL A 63 1.95 -7.51 10.88
CA VAL A 63 1.85 -6.08 11.23
C VAL A 63 0.87 -5.75 12.34
N ALA A 64 -0.10 -6.63 12.61
CA ALA A 64 -1.14 -6.41 13.63
C ALA A 64 -0.58 -6.02 15.02
N PRO A 65 0.40 -6.74 15.62
CA PRO A 65 0.96 -6.36 16.92
C PRO A 65 1.71 -5.03 16.89
N ILE A 66 2.35 -4.68 15.76
CA ILE A 66 3.07 -3.41 15.59
C ILE A 66 2.08 -2.24 15.61
N ILE A 67 1.00 -2.36 14.84
CA ILE A 67 -0.07 -1.35 14.79
C ILE A 67 -0.68 -1.17 16.18
N ALA A 68 -1.00 -2.25 16.88
CA ALA A 68 -1.58 -2.19 18.22
C ALA A 68 -0.64 -1.49 19.22
N TYR A 69 0.66 -1.78 19.18
CA TYR A 69 1.65 -1.17 20.06
C TYR A 69 1.79 0.35 19.83
N TYR A 70 1.86 0.78 18.57
CA TYR A 70 2.04 2.20 18.24
C TYR A 70 0.73 3.00 18.11
N ALA A 71 -0.45 2.37 18.18
CA ALA A 71 -1.74 3.06 18.03
C ALA A 71 -1.93 4.26 18.98
N PRO A 72 -1.53 4.22 20.26
CA PRO A 72 -1.61 5.39 21.15
C PRO A 72 -0.70 6.55 20.73
N MET A 73 0.29 6.30 19.86
CA MET A 73 1.35 7.22 19.47
C MET A 73 1.33 7.53 17.96
N LYS A 74 0.23 7.23 17.27
CA LYS A 74 0.13 7.35 15.80
C LYS A 74 0.33 8.77 15.29
N ASP A 75 0.02 9.78 16.11
CA ASP A 75 0.16 11.22 15.87
C ASP A 75 1.57 11.76 16.22
N ILE A 76 2.49 10.88 16.66
CA ILE A 76 3.80 11.30 17.15
C ILE A 76 4.87 11.02 16.10
N PRO A 77 5.66 12.04 15.68
CA PRO A 77 6.71 11.83 14.71
C PRO A 77 7.72 10.77 15.17
N GLY A 78 8.04 9.83 14.27
CA GLY A 78 8.93 8.71 14.53
C GLY A 78 8.24 7.43 15.03
N ALA A 79 6.95 7.48 15.41
CA ALA A 79 6.19 6.26 15.67
C ALA A 79 5.97 5.46 14.38
N TRP A 80 6.15 4.14 14.45
CA TRP A 80 6.04 3.26 13.29
C TRP A 80 4.59 2.88 12.92
N TRP A 81 3.59 3.54 13.52
CA TRP A 81 2.18 3.21 13.29
C TRP A 81 1.80 3.36 11.81
N SER A 82 2.10 4.51 11.20
CA SER A 82 1.73 4.78 9.80
C SER A 82 2.44 3.83 8.83
N ASN A 83 3.71 3.50 9.09
CA ASN A 83 4.48 2.54 8.30
C ASN A 83 3.89 1.12 8.37
N ALA A 84 3.48 0.66 9.56
CA ALA A 84 2.84 -0.64 9.69
C ALA A 84 1.40 -0.64 9.12
N ALA A 85 0.67 0.46 9.33
CA ALA A 85 -0.69 0.63 8.84
C ALA A 85 -0.76 0.66 7.31
N VAL A 86 0.23 1.26 6.62
CA VAL A 86 0.24 1.28 5.15
C VAL A 86 0.49 -0.11 4.55
N ILE A 87 1.31 -0.94 5.20
CA ILE A 87 1.45 -2.37 4.84
C ILE A 87 0.11 -3.09 5.02
N LYS A 88 -0.62 -2.83 6.11
CA LYS A 88 -1.97 -3.38 6.31
C LYS A 88 -2.93 -2.91 5.23
N VAL A 89 -2.87 -1.65 4.80
CA VAL A 89 -3.68 -1.11 3.69
C VAL A 89 -3.37 -1.87 2.39
N ALA A 90 -2.10 -2.05 2.04
CA ALA A 90 -1.69 -2.79 0.86
C ALA A 90 -2.15 -4.25 0.91
N ALA A 91 -2.02 -4.91 2.07
CA ALA A 91 -2.49 -6.27 2.27
C ALA A 91 -4.02 -6.41 2.12
N LEU A 92 -4.78 -5.47 2.68
CA LEU A 92 -6.24 -5.44 2.51
C LEU A 92 -6.63 -5.20 1.04
N ALA A 93 -5.89 -4.34 0.32
CA ALA A 93 -6.12 -4.10 -1.10
C ALA A 93 -5.86 -5.35 -1.95
N ALA A 94 -4.76 -6.08 -1.72
CA ALA A 94 -4.47 -7.35 -2.37
C ALA A 94 -5.57 -8.42 -2.12
N LEU A 95 -6.26 -8.33 -0.98
CA LEU A 95 -7.39 -9.18 -0.61
C LEU A 95 -8.75 -8.64 -1.09
N GLN A 96 -8.79 -7.54 -1.84
CA GLN A 96 -10.01 -6.85 -2.26
C GLN A 96 -10.91 -6.41 -1.08
N ARG A 97 -10.33 -6.19 0.10
CA ARG A 97 -11.01 -5.77 1.33
C ARG A 97 -11.07 -4.25 1.46
N ASP A 98 -11.57 -3.61 0.42
CA ASP A 98 -11.52 -2.16 0.22
C ASP A 98 -12.27 -1.38 1.31
N LYS A 99 -13.35 -1.96 1.83
CA LYS A 99 -14.15 -1.40 2.93
C LYS A 99 -13.36 -1.23 4.23
N GLU A 100 -12.36 -2.07 4.45
CA GLU A 100 -11.46 -1.98 5.61
C GLU A 100 -10.23 -1.13 5.31
N ALA A 101 -9.77 -1.13 4.06
CA ALA A 101 -8.58 -0.40 3.64
C ALA A 101 -8.82 1.13 3.61
N GLU A 102 -9.97 1.59 3.11
CA GLU A 102 -10.30 3.03 2.98
C GLU A 102 -10.23 3.80 4.32
N PRO A 103 -10.94 3.39 5.40
CA PRO A 103 -10.90 4.15 6.65
C PRO A 103 -9.50 4.19 7.25
N LEU A 104 -8.74 3.09 7.15
CA LEU A 104 -7.35 3.05 7.62
C LEU A 104 -6.45 3.97 6.80
N ALA A 105 -6.60 4.01 5.48
CA ALA A 105 -5.87 4.93 4.61
C ALA A 105 -6.14 6.40 4.96
N ARG A 106 -7.40 6.76 5.26
CA ARG A 106 -7.77 8.11 5.73
C ARG A 106 -7.18 8.43 7.10
N GLU A 107 -7.07 7.44 7.97
CA GLU A 107 -6.42 7.59 9.27
C GLU A 107 -4.91 7.82 9.11
N ILE A 108 -4.26 7.11 8.20
CA ILE A 108 -2.86 7.34 7.84
C ILE A 108 -2.68 8.76 7.28
N GLN A 109 -3.51 9.19 6.33
CA GLN A 109 -3.43 10.54 5.76
C GLN A 109 -3.44 11.65 6.82
N LYS A 110 -4.19 11.47 7.92
CA LYS A 110 -4.28 12.45 9.02
C LYS A 110 -3.07 12.45 9.94
N ASN A 111 -2.39 11.31 10.11
CA ASN A 111 -1.38 11.11 11.15
C ASN A 111 0.04 10.89 10.58
N ALA A 112 0.17 10.57 9.30
CA ALA A 112 1.44 10.32 8.66
C ALA A 112 2.31 11.58 8.67
N THR A 113 3.51 11.44 9.20
CA THR A 113 4.55 12.47 9.16
C THR A 113 5.54 12.25 8.02
N ASP A 114 5.57 11.04 7.46
CA ASP A 114 6.32 10.69 6.25
C ASP A 114 5.43 10.91 5.01
N PRO A 115 5.82 11.81 4.09
CA PRO A 115 5.08 12.08 2.86
C PRO A 115 4.88 10.84 1.99
N GLU A 116 5.84 9.91 1.96
CA GLU A 116 5.74 8.70 1.14
C GLU A 116 4.67 7.74 1.68
N VAL A 117 4.60 7.61 3.00
CA VAL A 117 3.55 6.82 3.66
C VAL A 117 2.17 7.45 3.41
N ALA A 118 2.08 8.78 3.42
CA ALA A 118 0.85 9.50 3.09
C ALA A 118 0.45 9.28 1.62
N ARG A 119 1.39 9.34 0.67
CA ARG A 119 1.15 9.09 -0.76
C ARG A 119 0.62 7.68 -1.00
N ALA A 120 1.30 6.66 -0.46
CA ALA A 120 0.85 5.28 -0.56
C ALA A 120 -0.58 5.09 0.01
N ALA A 121 -0.90 5.71 1.15
CA ALA A 121 -2.27 5.68 1.67
C ALA A 121 -3.27 6.41 0.75
N ASN A 122 -2.89 7.54 0.15
CA ASN A 122 -3.75 8.28 -0.77
C ASN A 122 -4.11 7.47 -2.03
N LEU A 123 -3.21 6.63 -2.53
CA LEU A 123 -3.50 5.74 -3.68
C LEU A 123 -4.66 4.78 -3.38
N ARG A 124 -4.74 4.26 -2.15
CA ARG A 124 -5.91 3.48 -1.71
C ARG A 124 -7.20 4.29 -1.74
N ILE A 125 -7.15 5.58 -1.39
CA ILE A 125 -8.30 6.48 -1.46
C ILE A 125 -8.69 6.72 -2.92
N ALA A 126 -7.72 6.94 -3.82
CA ALA A 126 -7.94 7.10 -5.25
C ALA A 126 -8.63 5.86 -5.87
N ALA A 127 -8.18 4.65 -5.53
CA ALA A 127 -8.82 3.42 -5.98
C ALA A 127 -10.31 3.34 -5.58
N VAL A 128 -10.67 3.82 -4.39
CA VAL A 128 -12.06 3.87 -3.94
C VAL A 128 -12.86 4.99 -4.61
N MET A 129 -12.24 6.16 -4.84
CA MET A 129 -12.86 7.24 -5.61
C MET A 129 -13.21 6.77 -7.02
N ALA A 130 -12.34 6.00 -7.67
CA ALA A 130 -12.61 5.39 -8.97
C ALA A 130 -13.86 4.49 -8.95
N GLN A 131 -14.05 3.68 -7.90
CA GLN A 131 -15.25 2.85 -7.74
C GLN A 131 -16.52 3.69 -7.56
N LYS A 132 -16.40 4.89 -6.97
CA LYS A 132 -17.47 5.88 -6.83
C LYS A 132 -17.66 6.75 -8.08
N GLN A 133 -16.95 6.45 -9.17
CA GLN A 133 -16.94 7.22 -10.42
C GLN A 133 -16.40 8.65 -10.27
N GLU A 134 -15.67 8.94 -9.18
CA GLU A 134 -14.97 10.21 -8.97
C GLU A 134 -13.59 10.15 -9.65
N TYR A 135 -13.59 9.94 -10.97
CA TYR A 135 -12.39 9.57 -11.70
C TYR A 135 -11.35 10.69 -11.78
N GLU A 136 -11.79 11.93 -11.97
CA GLU A 136 -10.90 13.10 -12.09
C GLU A 136 -10.08 13.28 -10.80
N LYS A 137 -10.75 13.22 -9.63
CA LYS A 137 -10.08 13.32 -8.33
C LYS A 137 -9.15 12.14 -8.07
N ALA A 138 -9.54 10.93 -8.50
CA ALA A 138 -8.70 9.76 -8.39
C ALA A 138 -7.42 9.90 -9.24
N ALA A 139 -7.54 10.41 -10.46
CA ALA A 139 -6.43 10.67 -11.36
C ALA A 139 -5.49 11.75 -10.80
N GLU A 140 -6.03 12.84 -10.24
CA GLU A 140 -5.24 13.90 -9.59
C GLU A 140 -4.34 13.35 -8.46
N ILE A 141 -4.89 12.45 -7.63
CA ILE A 141 -4.12 11.80 -6.56
C ILE A 141 -2.98 10.96 -7.15
N CYS A 142 -3.26 10.19 -8.21
CA CYS A 142 -2.23 9.36 -8.85
C CYS A 142 -1.14 10.23 -9.48
N ASP A 143 -1.52 11.30 -10.17
CA ASP A 143 -0.58 12.23 -10.83
C ASP A 143 0.30 12.95 -9.83
N ALA A 144 -0.26 13.38 -8.68
CA ALA A 144 0.52 13.94 -7.59
C ALA A 144 1.54 12.93 -7.04
N ALA A 145 1.14 11.67 -6.84
CA ALA A 145 2.05 10.62 -6.38
C ALA A 145 3.16 10.34 -7.41
N ILE A 146 2.83 10.23 -8.70
CA ILE A 146 3.80 10.01 -9.79
C ILE A 146 4.81 11.17 -9.89
N LYS A 147 4.34 12.41 -9.72
CA LYS A 147 5.19 13.60 -9.85
C LYS A 147 6.13 13.81 -8.66
N GLU A 148 5.67 13.49 -7.46
CA GLU A 148 6.33 13.92 -6.23
C GLU A 148 7.02 12.79 -5.46
N SER A 149 6.65 11.53 -5.69
CA SER A 149 7.29 10.41 -5.02
C SER A 149 8.67 10.14 -5.60
N THR A 150 9.60 9.75 -4.73
CA THR A 150 10.93 9.25 -5.13
C THR A 150 11.08 7.75 -4.86
N ARG A 151 10.02 7.09 -4.39
CA ARG A 151 10.03 5.68 -4.01
C ARG A 151 9.44 4.82 -5.10
N HIS A 152 10.20 3.84 -5.57
CA HIS A 152 9.80 2.98 -6.68
C HIS A 152 8.52 2.20 -6.37
N ASP A 153 8.35 1.70 -5.14
CA ASP A 153 7.15 0.99 -4.72
C ASP A 153 5.89 1.88 -4.78
N VAL A 154 6.01 3.12 -4.34
CA VAL A 154 4.90 4.11 -4.40
C VAL A 154 4.60 4.53 -5.85
N LEU A 155 5.63 4.70 -6.68
CA LEU A 155 5.48 5.03 -8.09
C LEU A 155 4.80 3.89 -8.87
N ALA A 156 5.21 2.64 -8.64
CA ALA A 156 4.60 1.46 -9.24
C ALA A 156 3.11 1.35 -8.87
N ASP A 157 2.76 1.51 -7.59
CA ASP A 157 1.37 1.54 -7.13
C ASP A 157 0.57 2.67 -7.80
N ALA A 158 1.18 3.86 -7.93
CA ALA A 158 0.52 5.01 -8.54
C ALA A 158 0.19 4.76 -10.02
N TRP A 159 1.10 4.12 -10.76
CA TRP A 159 0.86 3.74 -12.16
C TRP A 159 -0.22 2.66 -12.30
N VAL A 160 -0.21 1.63 -11.44
CA VAL A 160 -1.28 0.62 -11.39
C VAL A 160 -2.63 1.26 -11.09
N THR A 161 -2.68 2.11 -10.05
CA THR A 161 -3.90 2.78 -9.62
C THR A 161 -4.42 3.72 -10.71
N LYS A 162 -3.54 4.49 -11.36
CA LYS A 162 -3.90 5.32 -12.52
C LYS A 162 -4.45 4.49 -13.67
N GLY A 163 -3.81 3.35 -13.97
CA GLY A 163 -4.31 2.40 -14.97
C GLY A 163 -5.72 1.92 -14.64
N HIS A 164 -6.02 1.62 -13.37
CA HIS A 164 -7.36 1.22 -12.94
C HIS A 164 -8.40 2.34 -13.13
N VAL A 165 -8.04 3.58 -12.78
CA VAL A 165 -8.89 4.77 -12.98
C VAL A 165 -9.23 4.95 -14.45
N LEU A 166 -8.21 4.97 -15.32
CA LEU A 166 -8.36 5.17 -16.76
C LEU A 166 -9.16 4.03 -17.41
N LEU A 167 -8.91 2.79 -16.98
CA LEU A 167 -9.68 1.63 -17.44
C LEU A 167 -11.16 1.76 -17.06
N ALA A 168 -11.47 2.25 -15.86
CA ALA A 168 -12.86 2.50 -15.44
C ALA A 168 -13.51 3.65 -16.24
N GLN A 169 -12.73 4.68 -16.62
CA GLN A 169 -13.15 5.77 -17.51
C GLN A 169 -13.30 5.36 -18.97
N LYS A 170 -12.92 4.12 -19.34
CA LYS A 170 -12.91 3.62 -20.72
C LYS A 170 -11.84 4.23 -21.62
N GLU A 171 -10.80 4.81 -21.02
CA GLU A 171 -9.62 5.31 -21.72
C GLU A 171 -8.60 4.18 -21.88
N TRP A 172 -8.89 3.24 -22.78
CA TRP A 172 -8.16 1.96 -22.86
C TRP A 172 -6.68 2.11 -23.23
N ASP A 173 -6.36 2.99 -24.18
CA ASP A 173 -4.97 3.26 -24.59
C ASP A 173 -4.16 3.88 -23.45
N ALA A 174 -4.73 4.88 -22.78
CA ALA A 174 -4.08 5.55 -21.65
C ALA A 174 -3.90 4.59 -20.47
N ALA A 175 -4.92 3.76 -20.19
CA ALA A 175 -4.83 2.71 -19.17
C ALA A 175 -3.72 1.71 -19.48
N LEU A 176 -3.64 1.23 -20.72
CA LEU A 176 -2.59 0.33 -21.15
C LEU A 176 -1.20 0.93 -20.95
N LEU A 177 -0.99 2.19 -21.38
CA LEU A 177 0.27 2.89 -21.17
C LEU A 177 0.63 3.03 -19.68
N ALA A 178 -0.35 3.34 -18.83
CA ALA A 178 -0.13 3.43 -17.39
C ALA A 178 0.30 2.08 -16.79
N TYR A 179 -0.35 0.97 -17.14
CA TYR A 179 0.06 -0.34 -16.65
C TYR A 179 1.44 -0.76 -17.15
N LEU A 180 1.77 -0.48 -18.42
CA LEU A 180 3.06 -0.84 -19.01
C LEU A 180 4.25 -0.08 -18.40
N HIS A 181 4.04 1.04 -17.70
CA HIS A 181 5.12 1.70 -16.97
C HIS A 181 5.72 0.80 -15.88
N VAL A 182 4.92 -0.06 -15.26
CA VAL A 182 5.36 -0.93 -14.16
C VAL A 182 6.43 -1.93 -14.61
N PRO A 183 6.16 -2.84 -15.58
CA PRO A 183 7.18 -3.79 -16.02
C PRO A 183 8.37 -3.14 -16.75
N VAL A 184 8.24 -1.90 -17.23
CA VAL A 184 9.32 -1.21 -17.96
C VAL A 184 10.26 -0.44 -17.03
N PHE A 185 9.72 0.22 -15.99
CA PHE A 185 10.51 1.12 -15.13
C PHE A 185 10.63 0.65 -13.68
N TYR A 186 9.81 -0.31 -13.26
CA TYR A 186 9.71 -0.77 -11.88
C TYR A 186 9.67 -2.31 -11.81
N GLU A 187 10.50 -2.98 -12.61
CA GLU A 187 10.51 -4.46 -12.71
C GLU A 187 10.81 -5.17 -11.40
N ASP A 188 11.55 -4.54 -10.48
CA ASP A 188 11.85 -5.07 -9.15
C ASP A 188 10.64 -5.02 -8.20
N GLU A 189 9.60 -4.25 -8.53
CA GLU A 189 8.41 -4.04 -7.70
C GLU A 189 7.37 -5.15 -7.92
N GLN A 190 7.77 -6.37 -7.54
CA GLN A 190 7.03 -7.62 -7.79
C GLN A 190 5.60 -7.65 -7.21
N LEU A 191 5.31 -6.84 -6.18
CA LEU A 191 3.96 -6.70 -5.63
C LEU A 191 2.98 -6.10 -6.66
N PHE A 192 3.45 -5.20 -7.51
CA PHE A 192 2.61 -4.44 -8.45
C PHE A 192 2.62 -5.03 -9.87
N MET A 193 3.48 -6.01 -10.13
CA MET A 193 3.55 -6.72 -11.41
C MET A 193 2.26 -7.49 -11.74
N PRO A 194 1.69 -8.33 -10.84
CA PRO A 194 0.44 -9.03 -11.13
C PRO A 194 -0.74 -8.12 -11.53
N PRO A 195 -1.07 -7.05 -10.77
CA PRO A 195 -2.17 -6.17 -11.16
C PRO A 195 -1.87 -5.36 -12.43
N ALA A 196 -0.61 -4.96 -12.68
CA ALA A 196 -0.23 -4.28 -13.92
C ALA A 196 -0.43 -5.17 -15.16
N ILE A 197 0.00 -6.43 -15.10
CA ILE A 197 -0.15 -7.38 -16.23
C ILE A 197 -1.63 -7.70 -16.47
N LEU A 198 -2.41 -7.93 -15.40
CA LEU A 198 -3.86 -8.16 -15.52
C LEU A 198 -4.57 -6.94 -16.12
N GLY A 199 -4.23 -5.74 -15.63
CA GLY A 199 -4.74 -4.47 -16.14
C GLY A 199 -4.42 -4.27 -17.62
N SER A 200 -3.18 -4.53 -18.03
CA SER A 200 -2.75 -4.49 -19.44
C SER A 200 -3.54 -5.47 -20.30
N ALA A 201 -3.71 -6.72 -19.84
CA ALA A 201 -4.50 -7.72 -20.55
C ALA A 201 -5.96 -7.30 -20.74
N ARG A 202 -6.56 -6.69 -19.71
CA ARG A 202 -7.91 -6.14 -19.77
C ARG A 202 -7.99 -4.97 -20.74
N ALA A 203 -7.01 -4.07 -20.76
CA ALA A 203 -6.95 -2.97 -21.71
C ALA A 203 -6.81 -3.48 -23.15
N TYR A 204 -5.88 -4.41 -23.42
CA TYR A 204 -5.74 -5.07 -24.73
C TYR A 204 -7.05 -5.69 -25.21
N ARG A 205 -7.76 -6.40 -24.34
CA ARG A 205 -9.07 -6.98 -24.65
C ARG A 205 -10.11 -5.93 -25.04
N ARG A 206 -10.08 -4.74 -24.42
CA ARG A 206 -11.00 -3.63 -24.74
C ARG A 206 -10.64 -2.90 -26.03
N LEU A 207 -9.40 -3.05 -26.48
CA LEU A 207 -8.88 -2.60 -27.76
C LEU A 207 -8.98 -3.68 -28.85
N ASP A 208 -9.69 -4.78 -28.58
CA ASP A 208 -9.82 -5.96 -29.46
C ASP A 208 -8.49 -6.64 -29.86
N ASP A 209 -7.38 -6.34 -29.15
CA ASP A 209 -6.09 -7.02 -29.29
C ASP A 209 -6.08 -8.30 -28.44
N PHE A 210 -6.87 -9.29 -28.88
CA PHE A 210 -7.04 -10.54 -28.14
C PHE A 210 -5.76 -11.37 -28.04
N GLU A 211 -4.85 -11.25 -29.01
CA GLU A 211 -3.58 -11.98 -29.00
C GLU A 211 -2.67 -11.48 -27.88
N ARG A 212 -2.49 -10.16 -27.75
CA ARG A 212 -1.72 -9.60 -26.63
C ARG A 212 -2.42 -9.78 -25.29
N ALA A 213 -3.76 -9.73 -25.26
CA ALA A 213 -4.52 -10.05 -24.07
C ALA A 213 -4.24 -11.48 -23.60
N LYS A 214 -4.37 -12.50 -24.48
CA LYS A 214 -4.06 -13.91 -24.16
C LYS A 214 -2.63 -14.08 -23.69
N LYS A 215 -1.66 -13.47 -24.39
CA LYS A 215 -0.24 -13.53 -24.02
C LYS A 215 -0.01 -13.02 -22.59
N SER A 216 -0.54 -11.84 -22.29
CA SER A 216 -0.40 -11.20 -20.97
C SER A 216 -1.04 -12.04 -19.85
N LEU A 217 -2.23 -12.61 -20.09
CA LEU A 217 -2.88 -13.50 -19.11
C LEU A 217 -2.07 -14.78 -18.87
N ASN A 218 -1.52 -15.41 -19.92
CA ASN A 218 -0.69 -16.60 -19.78
C ASN A 218 0.62 -16.33 -19.04
N GLU A 219 1.24 -15.18 -19.32
CA GLU A 219 2.42 -14.71 -18.60
C GLU A 219 2.11 -14.55 -17.11
N LEU A 220 1.02 -13.87 -16.77
CA LEU A 220 0.59 -13.68 -15.38
C LEU A 220 0.40 -15.01 -14.64
N ILE A 221 -0.27 -15.98 -15.28
CA ILE A 221 -0.54 -17.30 -14.69
C ILE A 221 0.75 -18.08 -14.44
N THR A 222 1.74 -17.92 -15.33
CA THR A 222 3.00 -18.66 -15.29
C THR A 222 3.98 -18.04 -14.30
N THR A 223 4.12 -16.72 -14.32
CA THR A 223 5.11 -15.98 -13.53
C THR A 223 4.63 -15.74 -12.09
N PHE A 224 3.32 -15.52 -11.88
CA PHE A 224 2.76 -15.19 -10.57
C PHE A 224 1.62 -16.15 -10.17
N PRO A 225 1.82 -17.48 -10.18
CA PRO A 225 0.74 -18.47 -10.04
C PRO A 225 0.00 -18.42 -8.69
N LYS A 226 0.58 -17.78 -7.67
CA LYS A 226 0.01 -17.65 -6.32
C LYS A 226 -0.74 -16.33 -6.09
N SER A 227 -0.73 -15.42 -7.06
CA SER A 227 -1.43 -14.13 -6.95
C SER A 227 -2.94 -14.29 -7.11
N ALA A 228 -3.72 -13.37 -6.52
CA ALA A 228 -5.16 -13.31 -6.74
C ALA A 228 -5.46 -13.02 -8.22
N GLU A 229 -4.63 -12.20 -8.86
CA GLU A 229 -4.68 -11.82 -10.26
C GLU A 229 -4.50 -13.01 -11.20
N ALA A 230 -3.61 -13.96 -10.89
CA ALA A 230 -3.47 -15.18 -11.69
C ALA A 230 -4.75 -16.03 -11.69
N THR A 231 -5.46 -16.09 -10.57
CA THR A 231 -6.77 -16.77 -10.51
C THR A 231 -7.80 -16.06 -11.39
N LEU A 232 -7.83 -14.72 -11.35
CA LEU A 232 -8.68 -13.92 -12.25
C LEU A 232 -8.29 -14.12 -13.72
N ALA A 233 -7.00 -14.14 -14.02
CA ALA A 233 -6.48 -14.33 -15.38
C ALA A 233 -6.91 -15.69 -15.96
N GLN A 234 -6.86 -16.77 -15.18
CA GLN A 234 -7.38 -18.08 -15.61
C GLN A 234 -8.87 -18.02 -15.97
N ALA A 235 -9.67 -17.28 -15.20
CA ALA A 235 -11.10 -17.12 -15.44
C ALA A 235 -11.39 -16.25 -16.66
N GLU A 236 -10.59 -15.19 -16.89
CA GLU A 236 -10.72 -14.28 -18.03
C GLU A 236 -10.23 -14.93 -19.34
N LEU A 237 -9.15 -15.70 -19.31
CA LEU A 237 -8.58 -16.37 -20.48
C LEU A 237 -9.59 -17.32 -21.13
N LYS A 238 -10.38 -18.04 -20.32
CA LYS A 238 -11.45 -18.94 -20.79
C LYS A 238 -12.58 -18.23 -21.53
N LYS A 239 -12.73 -16.92 -21.34
CA LYS A 239 -13.78 -16.09 -21.95
C LYS A 239 -13.30 -15.36 -23.20
N LEU A 240 -11.99 -15.39 -23.49
CA LEU A 240 -11.46 -14.78 -24.70
C LEU A 240 -11.88 -15.59 -25.94
N PRO A 241 -12.15 -14.91 -27.07
CA PRO A 241 -12.40 -15.60 -28.33
C PRO A 241 -11.19 -16.47 -28.69
N LYS A 242 -11.46 -17.63 -29.30
CA LYS A 242 -10.41 -18.54 -29.78
C LYS A 242 -9.52 -17.86 -30.79
#